data_AF-A0A672S2M6-F1
#
_entry.id   AF-A0A672S2M6-F1
#
_cell.length_a   1.000
_cell.length_b   1.000
_cell.length_c   1.000
_cell.angle_alpha   90.00
_cell.angle_beta   90.00
_cell.angle_gamma   90.00
#
_symmetry.space_group_name_H-M   'P 1'
#
loop_
_entity.id
_entity.type
_entity.pdbx_description
1 polymer ?
#
loop_
_entity_poly.entity_id
_entity_poly.type
_entity_poly.pdbx_seq_one_letter_code
_entity_poly.pdbx_strand_id
1 'polypeptide(L)'
;CLTNFLSEERIQGERLIRLSEMCSKLETEYEKVLPFYTSSLSEEELNKERANAMEPLNEKLAQLMLDHLPLEKFWQRYNKVQLEHLCLKREKTLLLQENERLRLYLKQYLDEVSVSDESFRQQKLLVVLSPSLQDTAATERRDQKRYVVQEAANVVHKQF
;
A
#
# COMPACT_ATOMS: atom_id res chain seq x y z
N CYS A 1 44.37 -18.04 -6.54
CA CYS A 1 43.08 -18.36 -5.87
C CYS A 1 42.55 -17.18 -5.06
N LEU A 2 43.27 -16.68 -4.04
CA LEU A 2 42.82 -15.53 -3.22
C LEU A 2 42.54 -14.26 -4.03
N THR A 3 43.36 -13.95 -5.03
CA THR A 3 43.16 -12.80 -5.93
C THR A 3 41.86 -12.89 -6.75
N ASN A 4 41.49 -14.11 -7.17
CA ASN A 4 40.27 -14.33 -7.94
C ASN A 4 39.04 -14.22 -7.02
N PHE A 5 39.11 -14.79 -5.82
CA PHE A 5 38.05 -14.66 -4.81
C PHE A 5 37.79 -13.20 -4.44
N LEU A 6 38.84 -12.44 -4.11
CA LEU A 6 38.70 -11.01 -3.81
C LEU A 6 38.18 -10.19 -5.00
N SER A 7 38.53 -10.57 -6.23
CA SER A 7 37.98 -9.90 -7.43
C SER A 7 36.49 -10.17 -7.62
N GLU A 8 36.01 -11.36 -7.27
CA GLU A 8 34.61 -11.74 -7.36
C GLU A 8 33.76 -10.99 -6.32
N GLU A 9 34.20 -10.97 -5.06
CA GLU A 9 33.59 -10.18 -3.99
C GLU A 9 33.49 -8.69 -4.35
N ARG A 10 34.54 -8.14 -4.98
CA ARG A 10 34.55 -6.75 -5.45
C ARG A 10 33.49 -6.50 -6.51
N ILE A 11 33.35 -7.40 -7.49
CA ILE A 11 32.33 -7.28 -8.54
C ILE A 11 30.93 -7.35 -7.95
N GLN A 12 30.69 -8.24 -6.98
CA GLN A 12 29.41 -8.33 -6.29
C GLN A 12 29.07 -7.05 -5.51
N GLY A 13 30.05 -6.51 -4.77
CA GLY A 13 29.91 -5.23 -4.07
C GLY A 13 29.62 -4.06 -5.02
N GLU A 14 30.35 -3.95 -6.13
CA GLU A 14 30.11 -2.92 -7.14
C GLU A 14 28.69 -3.04 -7.73
N ARG A 15 28.23 -4.27 -7.99
CA ARG A 15 26.86 -4.51 -8.48
C ARG A 15 25.81 -4.09 -7.46
N LEU A 16 26.01 -4.42 -6.19
CA LEU A 16 25.10 -4.04 -5.11
C LEU A 16 24.98 -2.52 -5.00
N ILE A 17 26.10 -1.80 -5.06
CA ILE A 17 26.12 -0.33 -5.02
C ILE A 17 25.35 0.25 -6.21
N ARG A 18 25.62 -0.22 -7.43
CA ARG A 18 24.91 0.26 -8.63
C ARG A 18 23.40 0.02 -8.55
N LEU A 19 22.97 -1.13 -8.03
CA LEU A 19 21.56 -1.41 -7.80
C LEU A 19 20.97 -0.43 -6.78
N SER A 20 21.68 -0.18 -5.67
CA SER A 20 21.23 0.76 -4.65
C SER A 20 21.07 2.18 -5.19
N GLU A 21 21.98 2.63 -6.06
CA GLU A 21 21.92 3.94 -6.73
C GLU A 21 20.73 4.03 -7.69
N MET A 22 20.46 2.97 -8.44
CA MET A 22 19.30 2.91 -9.34
C MET A 22 17.99 2.93 -8.55
N CYS A 23 17.89 2.16 -7.47
CA CYS A 23 16.73 2.14 -6.59
C CYS A 23 16.51 3.51 -5.93
N SER A 24 17.57 4.19 -5.49
CA SER A 24 17.46 5.49 -4.83
C SER A 24 16.82 6.58 -5.68
N LYS A 25 16.90 6.47 -7.01
CA LYS A 25 16.22 7.39 -7.94
C LYS A 25 14.69 7.27 -7.91
N LEU A 26 14.16 6.12 -7.47
CA LEU A 26 12.73 5.85 -7.38
C LEU A 26 12.17 6.10 -5.97
N GLU A 27 13.04 6.43 -5.02
CA GLU A 27 12.65 6.74 -3.64
C GLU A 27 12.07 8.16 -3.56
N THR A 28 11.09 8.33 -2.68
CA THR A 28 10.52 9.65 -2.39
C THR A 28 11.52 10.51 -1.62
N GLU A 29 11.43 11.84 -1.73
CA GLU A 29 12.29 12.75 -0.95
C GLU A 29 12.17 12.53 0.55
N TYR A 30 10.97 12.15 1.02
CA TYR A 30 10.74 11.77 2.41
C TYR A 30 11.59 10.57 2.82
N GLU A 31 11.62 9.50 2.03
CA GLU A 31 12.38 8.28 2.33
C GLU A 31 13.89 8.48 2.22
N LYS A 32 14.35 9.43 1.42
CA LYS A 32 15.77 9.80 1.35
C LYS A 32 16.22 10.53 2.61
N VAL A 33 15.36 11.40 3.16
CA VAL A 33 15.65 12.16 4.39
C VAL A 33 15.41 11.33 5.65
N LEU A 34 14.39 10.48 5.65
CA LEU A 34 14.05 9.59 6.76
C LEU A 34 13.84 8.14 6.26
N PRO A 35 14.92 7.38 6.03
CA PRO A 35 14.83 6.01 5.51
C PRO A 35 14.22 5.01 6.48
N PHE A 36 14.24 5.33 7.78
CA PHE A 36 13.77 4.45 8.85
C PHE A 36 12.67 5.14 9.64
N TYR A 37 11.52 4.49 9.69
CA TYR A 37 10.37 4.97 10.44
C TYR A 37 10.59 4.75 11.92
N THR A 38 10.05 5.67 12.72
CA THR A 38 9.87 5.43 14.15
C THR A 38 8.87 4.30 14.32
N SER A 39 9.23 3.29 15.12
CA SER A 39 8.28 2.24 15.49
C SER A 39 7.02 2.87 16.06
N SER A 40 5.85 2.39 15.64
CA SER A 40 4.58 2.76 16.29
C SER A 40 4.46 2.16 17.69
N LEU A 41 5.31 1.18 18.01
CA LEU A 41 5.42 0.58 19.33
C LEU A 41 6.08 1.53 20.32
N SER A 42 5.55 1.54 21.54
CA SER A 42 6.21 2.16 22.68
C SER A 42 7.55 1.47 22.97
N GLU A 43 8.45 2.19 23.65
CA GLU A 43 9.77 1.66 24.02
C GLU A 43 9.66 0.40 24.90
N GLU A 44 8.60 0.31 25.72
CA GLU A 44 8.29 -0.86 26.53
C GLU A 44 7.89 -2.08 25.69
N GLU A 45 7.06 -1.89 24.66
CA GLU A 45 6.63 -2.95 23.74
C GLU A 45 7.79 -3.42 22.88
N LEU A 46 8.64 -2.50 22.43
CA LEU A 46 9.81 -2.82 21.63
C LEU A 46 10.83 -3.63 22.44
N ASN A 47 11.02 -3.30 23.72
CA ASN A 47 11.85 -4.09 24.63
C ASN A 47 11.27 -5.48 24.89
N LYS A 48 9.95 -5.61 25.00
CA LYS A 48 9.28 -6.92 25.11
C LYS A 48 9.44 -7.75 23.85
N GLU A 49 9.28 -7.16 22.65
CA GLU A 49 9.51 -7.86 21.39
C GLU A 49 10.96 -8.33 21.24
N ARG A 50 11.94 -7.49 21.60
CA ARG A 50 13.35 -7.89 21.59
C ARG A 50 13.62 -9.04 22.55
N ALA A 51 13.04 -9.00 23.76
CA ALA A 51 13.18 -10.08 24.73
C ALA A 51 12.55 -11.39 24.23
N ASN A 52 11.37 -11.31 23.62
CA ASN A 52 10.66 -12.46 23.06
C ASN A 52 11.35 -13.01 21.80
N ALA A 53 11.96 -12.16 20.98
CA ALA A 53 12.74 -12.58 19.82
C ALA A 53 14.05 -13.30 20.20
N MET A 54 14.56 -13.06 21.42
CA MET A 54 15.69 -13.78 21.99
C MET A 54 15.28 -15.10 22.66
N GLU A 55 13.98 -15.38 22.79
CA GLU A 55 13.49 -16.65 23.29
C GLU A 55 13.72 -17.73 22.20
N PRO A 56 14.42 -18.84 22.51
CA PRO A 56 14.88 -19.76 21.48
C PRO A 56 13.73 -20.61 20.95
N LEU A 57 13.00 -20.13 19.93
CA LEU A 57 12.33 -21.03 19.00
C LEU A 57 13.42 -21.74 18.18
N ASN A 58 13.51 -23.07 18.31
CA ASN A 58 14.32 -24.02 17.50
C ASN A 58 15.69 -23.49 17.03
N GLU A 59 16.80 -24.05 17.53
CA GLU A 59 18.19 -23.59 17.28
C GLU A 59 18.50 -23.13 15.84
N LYS A 60 17.98 -23.83 14.82
CA LYS A 60 18.16 -23.46 13.41
C LYS A 60 17.44 -22.17 13.01
N LEU A 61 16.22 -21.96 13.50
CA LEU A 61 15.47 -20.73 13.27
C LEU A 61 16.16 -19.55 13.97
N ALA A 62 16.61 -19.75 15.21
CA ALA A 62 17.33 -18.72 15.97
C ALA A 62 18.63 -18.29 15.27
N GLN A 63 19.39 -19.23 14.70
CA GLN A 63 20.59 -18.91 13.89
C GLN A 63 20.24 -18.08 12.65
N LEU A 64 19.22 -18.48 11.89
CA LEU A 64 18.78 -17.72 10.72
C LEU A 64 18.28 -16.31 11.08
N MET A 65 17.59 -16.16 12.22
CA MET A 65 17.16 -14.85 12.71
C MET A 65 18.35 -13.95 13.05
N LEU A 66 19.38 -14.50 13.70
CA LEU A 66 20.62 -13.77 14.00
C LEU A 66 21.39 -13.38 12.73
N ASP A 67 21.47 -14.28 11.75
CA ASP A 67 22.13 -14.01 10.46
C ASP A 67 21.43 -12.90 9.65
N HIS A 68 20.11 -12.75 9.84
CA HIS A 68 19.31 -11.72 9.16
C HIS A 68 19.13 -10.43 9.97
N LEU A 69 19.59 -10.39 11.22
CA LEU A 69 19.52 -9.20 12.08
C LEU A 69 20.17 -7.95 11.42
N PRO A 70 21.34 -8.04 10.73
CA PRO A 70 21.93 -6.88 10.05
C PRO A 70 21.05 -6.31 8.93
N LEU A 71 20.10 -7.10 8.40
CA LEU A 71 19.23 -6.73 7.30
C LEU A 71 17.82 -6.30 7.77
N GLU A 72 17.58 -6.21 9.08
CA GLU A 72 16.28 -5.84 9.66
C GLU A 72 15.73 -4.53 9.05
N LYS A 73 16.59 -3.52 8.94
CA LYS A 73 16.22 -2.20 8.40
C LYS A 73 15.88 -2.23 6.91
N PHE A 74 16.56 -3.08 6.14
CA PHE A 74 16.24 -3.29 4.74
C PHE A 74 14.86 -3.93 4.59
N TRP A 75 14.56 -4.96 5.39
CA TRP A 75 13.25 -5.63 5.37
C TRP A 75 12.12 -4.73 5.83
N GLN A 76 12.34 -3.87 6.83
CA GLN A 76 11.37 -2.85 7.24
C GLN A 76 11.01 -1.93 6.05
N ARG A 77 12.03 -1.43 5.34
CA ARG A 77 11.83 -0.54 4.19
C ARG A 77 11.16 -1.27 3.02
N TYR A 78 11.60 -2.49 2.72
CA TYR A 78 11.02 -3.32 1.67
C TYR A 78 9.53 -3.60 1.94
N ASN A 79 9.19 -4.07 3.14
CA ASN A 79 7.82 -4.39 3.51
C ASN A 79 6.91 -3.15 3.45
N LYS A 80 7.41 -1.99 3.88
CA LYS A 80 6.68 -0.72 3.71
C LYS A 80 6.36 -0.46 2.24
N VAL A 81 7.36 -0.46 1.36
CA VAL A 81 7.15 -0.16 -0.06
C VAL A 81 6.20 -1.17 -0.70
N GLN A 82 6.24 -2.43 -0.28
CA GLN A 82 5.29 -3.45 -0.72
C GLN A 82 3.85 -3.14 -0.30
N LEU A 83 3.63 -2.70 0.94
CA LEU A 83 2.30 -2.27 1.41
C LEU A 83 1.81 -1.04 0.64
N GLU A 84 2.68 -0.06 0.40
CA GLU A 84 2.35 1.14 -0.38
C GLU A 84 2.00 0.78 -1.83
N HIS A 85 2.76 -0.12 -2.47
CA HIS A 85 2.47 -0.59 -3.81
C HIS A 85 1.10 -1.28 -3.89
N LEU A 86 0.75 -2.12 -2.92
CA LEU A 86 -0.56 -2.78 -2.86
C LEU A 86 -1.69 -1.77 -2.66
N CYS A 87 -1.50 -0.79 -1.78
CA CYS A 87 -2.40 0.33 -1.54
C CYS A 87 -2.66 1.12 -2.82
N LEU A 88 -1.61 1.56 -3.51
CA LEU A 88 -1.70 2.28 -4.79
C LEU A 88 -2.38 1.46 -5.88
N LYS A 89 -2.09 0.16 -5.97
CA LYS A 89 -2.72 -0.74 -6.94
C LYS A 89 -4.23 -0.84 -6.70
N ARG A 90 -4.66 -0.93 -5.44
CA ARG A 90 -6.07 -0.93 -5.07
C ARG A 90 -6.73 0.40 -5.43
N GLU A 91 -6.12 1.52 -5.05
CA GLU A 91 -6.64 2.86 -5.35
C GLU A 91 -6.81 3.08 -6.85
N LYS A 92 -5.79 2.73 -7.65
CA LYS A 92 -5.88 2.78 -9.12
C LYS A 92 -7.09 2.00 -9.65
N THR A 93 -7.32 0.81 -9.11
CA THR A 93 -8.46 -0.04 -9.54
C THR A 93 -9.80 0.64 -9.23
N LEU A 94 -9.94 1.23 -8.05
CA LEU A 94 -11.15 1.97 -7.65
C LEU A 94 -11.37 3.21 -8.52
N LEU A 95 -10.31 3.98 -8.79
CA LEU A 95 -10.38 5.16 -9.64
C LEU A 95 -10.79 4.82 -11.08
N LEU A 96 -10.33 3.69 -11.62
CA LEU A 96 -10.73 3.23 -12.95
C LEU A 96 -12.22 2.85 -12.99
N GLN A 97 -12.70 2.09 -12.00
CA GLN A 97 -14.12 1.73 -11.88
C GLN A 97 -15.01 2.97 -11.76
N GLU A 98 -14.59 3.94 -10.95
CA GLU A 98 -15.32 5.19 -10.80
C GLU A 98 -15.32 6.00 -12.09
N ASN A 99 -14.20 6.06 -12.82
CA ASN A 99 -14.13 6.74 -14.11
C ASN A 99 -15.07 6.09 -15.14
N GLU A 100 -15.14 4.76 -15.18
CA GLU A 100 -16.07 4.03 -16.04
C GLU A 100 -17.53 4.33 -15.68
N ARG A 101 -17.86 4.33 -14.39
CA ARG A 101 -19.20 4.67 -13.89
C ARG A 101 -19.60 6.10 -14.29
N LEU A 102 -18.70 7.07 -14.12
CA LEU A 102 -18.93 8.46 -14.50
C LEU A 102 -19.15 8.62 -16.01
N ARG A 103 -18.39 7.88 -16.84
CA ARG A 103 -18.60 7.87 -18.30
C ARG A 103 -19.96 7.29 -18.68
N LEU A 104 -20.43 6.25 -17.97
CA LEU A 104 -21.76 5.68 -18.21
C LEU A 104 -22.87 6.67 -17.85
N TYR A 105 -22.76 7.37 -16.71
CA TYR A 105 -23.72 8.41 -16.37
C TYR A 105 -23.73 9.57 -17.36
N LEU A 106 -22.55 9.98 -17.84
CA LEU A 106 -22.47 11.04 -18.85
C LEU A 106 -23.14 10.60 -20.15
N LYS A 107 -22.95 9.35 -20.59
CA LYS A 107 -23.64 8.80 -21.77
C LYS A 107 -25.14 8.79 -21.58
N GLN A 108 -25.62 8.24 -20.46
CA GLN A 108 -27.05 8.21 -20.15
C GLN A 108 -27.65 9.62 -20.15
N TYR A 109 -26.98 10.60 -19.53
CA TYR A 109 -27.43 11.98 -19.53
C TYR A 109 -27.54 12.57 -20.95
N LEU A 110 -26.55 12.33 -21.80
CA LEU A 110 -26.59 12.80 -23.18
C LEU A 110 -27.66 12.09 -24.01
N ASP A 111 -27.88 10.80 -23.79
CA ASP A 111 -28.94 10.04 -24.45
C ASP A 111 -30.32 10.57 -24.03
N GLU A 112 -30.56 10.79 -22.73
CA GLU A 112 -31.80 11.37 -22.19
C GLU A 112 -32.08 12.78 -22.73
N VAL A 113 -31.06 13.63 -22.83
CA VAL A 113 -31.18 14.98 -23.39
C VAL A 113 -31.35 14.96 -24.92
N SER A 114 -30.77 13.99 -25.63
CA SER A 114 -30.92 13.85 -27.08
C SER A 114 -32.27 13.27 -27.52
N VAL A 115 -32.89 12.44 -26.68
CA VAL A 115 -34.25 11.88 -26.91
C VAL A 115 -35.34 12.87 -26.46
N SER A 116 -34.95 13.94 -25.75
CA SER A 116 -35.81 14.95 -25.12
C SER A 116 -36.68 15.79 -26.05
N ASP A 117 -36.46 15.81 -27.37
CA ASP A 117 -37.36 16.56 -28.27
C ASP A 117 -38.71 15.83 -28.49
N GLU A 118 -38.76 14.50 -28.34
CA GLU A 118 -40.00 13.71 -28.50
C GLU A 118 -40.49 13.06 -27.18
N SER A 119 -39.62 12.79 -26.21
CA SER A 119 -39.96 12.05 -24.97
C SER A 119 -40.46 12.90 -23.80
N PHE A 120 -40.35 14.24 -23.87
CA PHE A 120 -40.71 15.14 -22.76
C PHE A 120 -42.20 15.12 -22.38
N ARG A 121 -43.07 14.54 -23.22
CA ARG A 121 -44.53 14.50 -22.97
C ARG A 121 -45.01 13.28 -22.18
N GLN A 122 -44.23 12.20 -22.09
CA GLN A 122 -44.76 10.91 -21.57
C GLN A 122 -44.10 10.41 -20.28
N GLN A 123 -42.90 10.87 -19.90
CA GLN A 123 -42.14 10.24 -18.80
C GLN A 123 -42.13 11.03 -17.47
N LYS A 124 -43.03 11.99 -17.26
CA LYS A 124 -43.20 12.62 -15.93
C LYS A 124 -43.84 11.70 -14.87
N LEU A 125 -43.88 10.40 -15.13
CA LEU A 125 -44.51 9.36 -14.30
C LEU A 125 -43.57 8.15 -14.08
N LEU A 126 -42.29 8.39 -13.82
CA LEU A 126 -41.43 7.39 -13.17
C LEU A 126 -41.10 7.88 -11.78
N VAL A 127 -41.94 7.41 -10.85
CA VAL A 127 -41.81 7.52 -9.41
C VAL A 127 -40.39 7.12 -9.01
N VAL A 128 -39.68 8.10 -8.46
CA VAL A 128 -38.34 7.98 -7.89
C VAL A 128 -38.42 7.09 -6.65
N LEU A 129 -38.33 5.77 -6.84
CA LEU A 129 -37.89 4.83 -5.80
C LEU A 129 -36.37 4.86 -5.78
N SER A 130 -35.79 5.98 -5.34
CA SER A 130 -34.45 5.97 -4.79
C SER A 130 -34.57 5.35 -3.39
N PRO A 131 -33.85 4.27 -3.04
CA PRO A 131 -33.54 4.08 -1.63
C PRO A 131 -32.80 5.35 -1.23
N SER A 132 -33.40 6.08 -0.28
CA SER A 132 -32.87 7.30 0.34
C SER A 132 -31.37 7.44 0.08
N LEU A 133 -31.03 8.41 -0.79
CA LEU A 133 -29.77 9.11 -0.64
C LEU A 133 -29.81 9.61 0.80
N GLN A 134 -29.25 8.83 1.71
CA GLN A 134 -29.03 9.30 3.05
C GLN A 134 -28.13 10.51 2.88
N ASP A 135 -28.68 11.65 3.27
CA ASP A 135 -27.94 12.87 3.54
C ASP A 135 -26.77 12.52 4.46
N THR A 136 -25.62 12.20 3.87
CA THR A 136 -24.34 12.48 4.50
C THR A 136 -23.82 13.72 3.83
N ALA A 137 -24.40 14.83 4.29
CA ALA A 137 -23.76 16.11 4.44
C ALA A 137 -22.82 16.56 3.29
N ALA A 138 -23.20 17.67 2.67
CA ALA A 138 -22.26 18.63 2.11
C ALA A 138 -21.34 19.23 3.19
N THR A 139 -20.63 18.38 3.94
CA THR A 139 -19.59 18.74 4.90
C THR A 139 -18.28 18.34 4.27
N GLU A 140 -17.53 19.35 3.84
CA GLU A 140 -16.09 19.28 3.62
C GLU A 140 -15.65 18.19 2.62
N ARG A 141 -15.84 18.45 1.31
CA ARG A 141 -14.86 17.98 0.31
C ARG A 141 -13.54 18.76 0.46
N ARG A 142 -13.02 18.85 1.68
CA ARG A 142 -11.60 19.08 1.89
C ARG A 142 -10.90 17.82 1.43
N ASP A 143 -9.68 18.00 0.97
CA ASP A 143 -8.68 17.03 0.54
C ASP A 143 -8.39 15.94 1.61
N GLN A 144 -9.39 15.18 2.04
CA GLN A 144 -9.17 13.96 2.79
C GLN A 144 -8.69 12.92 1.79
N LYS A 145 -7.37 12.93 1.57
CA LYS A 145 -6.64 11.78 1.02
C LYS A 145 -7.15 10.55 1.79
N ARG A 146 -7.98 9.75 1.12
CA ARG A 146 -8.43 8.46 1.63
C ARG A 146 -7.22 7.54 1.56
N TYR A 147 -6.38 7.58 2.59
CA TYR A 147 -5.27 6.64 2.69
C TYR A 147 -5.85 5.25 2.88
N VAL A 148 -5.57 4.35 1.94
CA VAL A 148 -5.80 2.93 2.15
C VAL A 148 -4.66 2.45 3.05
N VAL A 149 -4.95 2.27 4.34
CA VAL A 149 -4.02 1.64 5.28
C VAL A 149 -4.17 0.12 5.15
N GLN A 150 -3.09 -0.56 4.75
CA GLN A 150 -3.00 -2.02 4.85
C GLN A 150 -1.99 -2.38 5.94
N GLU A 151 -2.47 -2.99 7.00
CA GLU A 151 -1.64 -3.53 8.07
C GLU A 151 -1.40 -5.02 7.85
N ALA A 152 -0.23 -5.53 8.28
CA ALA A 152 0.06 -6.95 8.29
C ALA A 152 -0.75 -7.64 9.41
N ALA A 153 -1.95 -8.14 9.08
CA ALA A 153 -2.75 -8.91 10.01
C ALA A 153 -2.16 -10.32 10.18
N ASN A 154 -1.60 -10.65 11.34
CA ASN A 154 -1.30 -12.01 11.74
C ASN A 154 -2.59 -12.69 12.21
N VAL A 155 -3.28 -13.41 11.31
CA VAL A 155 -4.44 -14.23 11.70
C VAL A 155 -3.94 -15.55 12.25
N VAL A 156 -3.75 -15.63 13.58
CA VAL A 156 -3.54 -16.91 14.27
C VAL A 156 -4.90 -17.59 14.39
N HIS A 157 -5.17 -18.55 13.51
CA HIS A 157 -6.28 -19.47 13.70
C HIS A 157 -5.95 -20.38 14.89
N LYS A 158 -6.51 -20.07 16.07
CA LYS A 158 -6.59 -21.05 17.16
C LYS A 158 -7.57 -22.14 16.73
N GLN A 159 -7.04 -23.29 16.35
CA GLN A 159 -7.81 -24.52 16.28
C GLN A 159 -8.11 -24.95 17.73
N PHE A 160 -9.40 -25.11 18.04
CA PHE A 160 -9.90 -25.67 19.29
C PHE A 160 -9.70 -27.19 19.32
#